data_AF-A0A2E0T5W2-F1
#
_entry.id   AF-A0A2E0T5W2-F1
#
_cell.length_a   1.000
_cell.length_b   1.000
_cell.length_c   1.000
_cell.angle_alpha   90.00
_cell.angle_beta   90.00
_cell.angle_gamma   90.00
#
_symmetry.space_group_name_H-M   'P 1'
#
loop_
_entity.id
_entity.type
_entity.pdbx_description
1 polymer ?
#
loop_
_entity_poly.entity_id
_entity_poly.type
_entity_poly.pdbx_seq_one_letter_code
_entity_poly.pdbx_strand_id
1 'polypeptide(L)'
;MYRYIYIIPEAIGRSFLRICSSIGKIGIFFYEFFICLITPPIYIKSLLSQLVRIGYNSLPVIGLTAFFTGGVLALQIYVGGSRFNAENIVASIVALGITRELGPVIAGLMLAGRVSASISAEIATMRVTEQIDALVTLSTNPMKYLVVPRVLAAVISLPILVIIADIIGIMGGFVVGTKSL
;
A
#
# COMPACT_ATOMS: atom_id res chain seq x y z
N MET A 1 8.19 7.76 -51.15
CA MET A 1 7.39 6.54 -50.86
C MET A 1 8.06 5.62 -49.82
N TYR A 2 9.37 5.39 -49.85
CA TYR A 2 10.09 4.52 -48.90
C TYR A 2 10.19 5.01 -47.43
N ARG A 3 9.98 6.31 -47.18
CA ARG A 3 10.13 6.92 -45.85
C ARG A 3 8.98 6.59 -44.88
N TYR A 4 7.84 6.13 -45.37
CA TYR A 4 6.69 5.75 -44.53
C TYR A 4 6.77 4.32 -43.98
N ILE A 5 7.53 3.44 -44.63
CA ILE A 5 7.67 2.03 -44.23
C ILE A 5 8.47 1.85 -42.94
N TYR A 6 9.42 2.75 -42.66
CA TYR A 6 10.29 2.66 -41.48
C TYR A 6 9.75 3.36 -40.22
N ILE A 7 8.65 4.12 -40.32
CA ILE A 7 8.10 4.90 -39.20
C ILE A 7 7.61 4.00 -38.07
N ILE A 8 6.94 2.90 -38.42
CA ILE A 8 6.38 1.94 -37.47
C ILE A 8 7.48 1.18 -36.71
N PRO A 9 8.47 0.54 -37.38
CA PRO A 9 9.55 -0.13 -36.66
C PRO A 9 10.46 0.83 -35.88
N GLU A 10 10.70 2.06 -36.36
CA GLU A 10 11.43 3.08 -35.58
C GLU A 10 10.66 3.50 -34.32
N ALA A 11 9.35 3.69 -34.40
CA ALA A 11 8.53 4.06 -33.24
C ALA A 11 8.52 2.93 -32.20
N ILE A 12 8.44 1.67 -32.65
CA ILE A 12 8.52 0.49 -31.79
C ILE A 12 9.90 0.41 -31.14
N GLY A 13 10.98 0.53 -31.92
CA GLY A 13 12.35 0.49 -31.42
C GLY A 13 12.62 1.57 -30.37
N ARG A 14 12.19 2.83 -30.63
CA ARG A 14 12.32 3.92 -29.64
C ARG A 14 11.51 3.66 -28.37
N SER A 15 10.30 3.14 -28.50
CA SER A 15 9.45 2.82 -27.33
C SER A 15 10.06 1.70 -26.49
N PHE A 16 10.57 0.66 -27.14
CA PHE A 16 11.27 -0.44 -26.48
C PHE A 16 12.51 0.05 -25.70
N LEU A 17 13.38 0.84 -26.35
CA LEU A 17 14.56 1.40 -25.70
C LEU A 17 14.21 2.32 -24.53
N ARG A 18 13.13 3.10 -24.62
CA ARG A 18 12.64 3.92 -23.49
C ARG A 18 12.18 3.06 -22.32
N ILE A 19 11.45 1.98 -22.58
CA ILE A 19 10.98 1.05 -21.53
C ILE A 19 12.19 0.42 -20.84
N CYS A 20 13.17 -0.10 -21.60
CA CYS A 20 14.39 -0.66 -21.04
C CYS A 20 15.16 0.37 -20.20
N SER A 21 15.31 1.61 -20.68
CA SER A 21 15.97 2.68 -19.93
C SER A 21 15.24 3.03 -18.63
N SER A 22 13.90 3.11 -18.65
CA SER A 22 13.09 3.37 -17.47
C SER A 22 13.20 2.27 -16.43
N ILE A 23 13.17 1.01 -16.86
CA ILE A 23 13.37 -0.15 -15.98
C ILE A 23 14.77 -0.09 -15.35
N GLY A 24 15.81 0.23 -16.13
CA GLY A 24 17.17 0.39 -15.63
C GLY A 24 17.28 1.47 -14.55
N LYS A 25 16.66 2.64 -14.76
CA LYS A 25 16.62 3.72 -13.75
C LYS A 25 15.93 3.30 -12.46
N ILE A 26 14.81 2.58 -12.57
CA ILE A 26 14.08 2.03 -11.41
C ILE A 26 14.95 1.01 -10.68
N GLY A 27 15.66 0.13 -11.41
CA GLY A 27 16.59 -0.83 -10.83
C GLY A 27 17.72 -0.17 -10.04
N ILE A 28 18.34 0.87 -10.60
CA ILE A 28 19.38 1.66 -9.91
C ILE A 28 18.80 2.34 -8.66
N PHE A 29 17.60 2.91 -8.75
CA PHE A 29 16.92 3.52 -7.61
C PHE A 29 16.70 2.53 -6.46
N PHE A 30 16.22 1.32 -6.77
CA PHE A 30 16.04 0.26 -5.77
C PHE A 30 17.38 -0.20 -5.18
N TYR A 31 18.40 -0.35 -6.01
CA TYR A 31 19.75 -0.71 -5.54
C TYR A 31 20.29 0.33 -4.56
N GLU A 32 20.21 1.62 -4.88
CA GLU A 32 20.59 2.70 -3.97
C GLU A 32 19.75 2.71 -2.69
N PHE A 33 18.44 2.47 -2.80
CA PHE A 33 17.54 2.35 -1.65
C PHE A 33 18.01 1.26 -0.69
N PHE A 34 18.29 0.05 -1.18
CA PHE A 34 18.72 -1.08 -0.34
C PHE A 34 20.08 -0.83 0.31
N ILE A 35 21.02 -0.18 -0.39
CA ILE A 35 22.30 0.23 0.22
C ILE A 35 22.07 1.27 1.30
N CYS A 36 21.23 2.27 1.03
CA CYS A 36 20.91 3.32 2.00
C CYS A 36 20.13 2.80 3.21
N LEU A 37 19.39 1.69 3.05
CA LEU A 37 18.64 1.04 4.11
C LEU A 37 19.56 0.47 5.21
N ILE A 38 20.70 -0.10 4.81
CA ILE A 38 21.63 -0.80 5.71
C ILE A 38 22.76 0.13 6.17
N THR A 39 23.09 1.17 5.41
CA THR A 39 24.19 2.08 5.74
C THR A 39 23.75 3.20 6.70
N PRO A 40 24.41 3.38 7.86
CA PRO A 40 24.13 4.49 8.76
C PRO A 40 24.43 5.86 8.10
N PRO A 41 23.87 6.98 8.61
CA PRO A 41 22.96 7.12 9.75
C PRO A 41 21.49 6.85 9.38
N ILE A 42 20.74 6.23 10.31
CA ILE A 42 19.30 6.02 10.19
C ILE A 42 18.56 7.14 10.93
N TYR A 43 17.72 7.89 10.23
CA TYR A 43 16.95 9.00 10.81
C TYR A 43 15.71 8.51 11.56
N ILE A 44 15.90 7.96 12.76
CA ILE A 44 14.83 7.34 13.58
C ILE A 44 13.67 8.30 13.86
N LYS A 45 13.95 9.58 14.14
CA LYS A 45 12.90 10.59 14.37
C LYS A 45 11.99 10.77 13.15
N SER A 46 12.58 10.79 11.95
CA SER A 46 11.83 10.86 10.69
C SER A 46 10.99 9.60 10.50
N LEU A 47 11.57 8.42 10.77
CA LEU A 47 10.87 7.14 10.69
C LEU A 47 9.66 7.04 11.63
N LEU A 48 9.80 7.46 12.89
CA LEU A 48 8.68 7.48 13.85
C LEU A 48 7.57 8.43 13.42
N SER A 49 7.93 9.61 12.92
CA SER A 49 6.95 10.57 12.38
C SER A 49 6.18 9.97 11.19
N GLN A 50 6.89 9.30 10.27
CA GLN A 50 6.27 8.64 9.14
C GLN A 50 5.42 7.43 9.55
N LEU A 51 5.81 6.66 10.57
CA LEU A 51 5.00 5.56 11.12
C LEU A 51 3.64 6.05 11.61
N VAL A 52 3.63 7.11 12.43
CA VAL A 52 2.38 7.70 12.92
C VAL A 52 1.57 8.25 11.74
N ARG A 53 2.19 8.99 10.82
CA ARG A 53 1.48 9.62 9.70
C ARG A 53 0.93 8.61 8.70
N ILE A 54 1.63 7.53 8.42
CA ILE A 54 1.17 6.49 7.50
C ILE A 54 0.15 5.59 8.20
N GLY A 55 0.44 5.11 9.40
CA GLY A 55 -0.44 4.25 10.17
C GLY A 55 -1.76 4.95 10.50
N TYR A 56 -1.72 6.03 11.29
CA TYR A 56 -2.91 6.70 11.81
C TYR A 56 -3.84 7.18 10.68
N ASN A 57 -3.31 7.84 9.66
CA ASN A 57 -4.15 8.39 8.60
C ASN A 57 -4.70 7.31 7.64
N SER A 58 -4.22 6.07 7.71
CA SER A 58 -4.76 4.96 6.92
C SER A 58 -5.86 4.19 7.68
N LEU A 59 -5.92 4.34 9.02
CA LEU A 59 -6.91 3.65 9.85
C LEU A 59 -8.37 3.91 9.45
N PRO A 60 -8.81 5.15 9.14
CA PRO A 60 -10.23 5.37 8.83
C PRO A 60 -10.69 4.63 7.59
N VAL A 61 -9.87 4.64 6.53
CA VAL A 61 -10.20 3.99 5.25
C VAL A 61 -10.17 2.47 5.41
N ILE A 62 -9.13 1.92 6.05
CA ILE A 62 -8.98 0.48 6.27
C ILE A 62 -10.05 -0.04 7.22
N GLY A 63 -10.30 0.66 8.33
CA GLY A 63 -11.32 0.28 9.30
C GLY A 63 -12.73 0.29 8.72
N LEU A 64 -13.10 1.35 7.97
CA LEU A 64 -14.42 1.45 7.38
C LEU A 64 -14.65 0.36 6.31
N THR A 65 -13.66 0.14 5.44
CA THR A 65 -13.73 -0.91 4.41
C THR A 65 -13.80 -2.30 5.04
N ALA A 66 -12.92 -2.61 6.00
CA ALA A 66 -12.94 -3.90 6.70
C ALA A 66 -14.26 -4.17 7.43
N PHE A 67 -14.80 -3.18 8.15
CA PHE A 67 -16.07 -3.30 8.86
C PHE A 67 -17.22 -3.71 7.93
N PHE A 68 -17.39 -2.97 6.83
CA PHE A 68 -18.45 -3.26 5.87
C PHE A 68 -18.22 -4.58 5.13
N THR A 69 -16.97 -4.89 4.75
CA THR A 69 -16.66 -6.17 4.10
C THR A 69 -16.98 -7.36 5.00
N GLY A 70 -16.62 -7.29 6.29
CA GLY A 70 -16.95 -8.35 7.25
C GLY A 70 -18.45 -8.52 7.47
N GLY A 71 -19.20 -7.42 7.57
CA GLY A 71 -20.66 -7.45 7.69
C GLY A 71 -21.34 -8.06 6.45
N VAL A 72 -20.93 -7.64 5.25
CA VAL A 72 -21.44 -8.18 3.98
C VAL A 72 -21.10 -9.68 3.85
N LEU A 73 -19.89 -10.08 4.23
CA LEU A 73 -19.48 -11.47 4.20
C LEU A 73 -20.36 -12.33 5.13
N ALA A 74 -20.59 -11.89 6.36
CA ALA A 74 -21.45 -12.62 7.31
C ALA A 74 -22.87 -12.81 6.75
N LEU A 75 -23.47 -11.75 6.20
CA LEU A 75 -24.80 -11.80 5.59
C LEU A 75 -24.84 -12.77 4.41
N GLN A 76 -23.85 -12.69 3.52
CA GLN A 76 -23.80 -13.52 2.31
C GLN A 76 -23.68 -15.01 2.65
N ILE A 77 -22.83 -15.34 3.63
CA ILE A 77 -22.63 -16.72 4.08
C ILE A 77 -23.85 -17.26 4.80
N TYR A 78 -24.53 -16.44 5.62
CA TYR A 78 -25.78 -16.86 6.26
C TYR A 78 -26.89 -17.17 5.26
N VAL A 79 -27.14 -16.27 4.30
CA VAL A 79 -28.19 -16.47 3.28
C VAL A 79 -27.91 -17.71 2.43
N GLY A 80 -26.64 -18.01 2.16
CA GLY A 80 -26.24 -19.24 1.46
C GLY A 80 -26.37 -20.49 2.35
N GLY A 81 -25.97 -20.39 3.62
CA GLY A 81 -25.88 -21.51 4.57
C GLY A 81 -27.21 -21.93 5.19
N SER A 82 -28.16 -21.01 5.34
CA SER A 82 -29.50 -21.31 5.90
C SER A 82 -30.27 -22.32 5.05
N ARG A 83 -30.04 -22.33 3.74
CA ARG A 83 -30.59 -23.35 2.81
C ARG A 83 -30.14 -24.77 3.12
N PHE A 84 -29.05 -24.94 3.86
CA PHE A 84 -28.45 -26.22 4.24
C PHE A 84 -28.42 -26.42 5.76
N ASN A 85 -29.13 -25.61 6.55
CA ASN A 85 -29.06 -25.59 8.02
C ASN A 85 -27.63 -25.43 8.58
N ALA A 86 -26.77 -24.71 7.84
CA ALA A 86 -25.36 -24.52 8.17
C ALA A 86 -25.07 -23.12 8.75
N GLU A 87 -25.98 -22.56 9.55
CA GLU A 87 -25.85 -21.21 10.10
C GLU A 87 -24.73 -21.12 11.16
N ASN A 88 -24.48 -22.22 11.86
CA ASN A 88 -23.48 -22.30 12.94
C ASN A 88 -22.04 -22.08 12.46
N ILE A 89 -21.74 -22.26 11.17
CA ILE A 89 -20.38 -22.10 10.61
C ILE A 89 -20.08 -20.69 10.10
N VAL A 90 -21.08 -19.79 10.08
CA VAL A 90 -20.93 -18.42 9.55
C VAL A 90 -19.79 -17.68 10.26
N ALA A 91 -19.76 -17.72 11.59
CA ALA A 91 -18.74 -17.05 12.39
C ALA A 91 -17.32 -17.57 12.08
N SER A 92 -17.16 -18.89 11.94
CA SER A 92 -15.87 -19.51 11.59
C SER A 92 -15.40 -19.12 10.19
N ILE A 93 -16.32 -19.07 9.22
CA ILE A 93 -16.00 -18.67 7.84
C ILE A 93 -15.58 -17.20 7.80
N VAL A 94 -16.31 -16.31 8.48
CA VAL A 94 -15.96 -14.88 8.54
C VAL A 94 -14.59 -14.69 9.19
N ALA A 95 -14.34 -15.31 10.34
CA ALA A 95 -13.06 -15.18 11.03
C ALA A 95 -11.89 -15.68 10.18
N LEU A 96 -12.00 -16.87 9.58
CA LEU A 96 -10.95 -17.44 8.74
C LEU A 96 -10.76 -16.67 7.43
N GLY A 97 -11.86 -16.27 6.77
CA GLY A 97 -11.81 -15.55 5.49
C GLY A 97 -11.23 -14.15 5.62
N ILE A 98 -11.55 -13.44 6.71
CA ILE A 98 -10.97 -12.14 7.01
C ILE A 98 -9.47 -12.30 7.32
N THR A 99 -9.11 -13.11 8.30
CA THR A 99 -7.72 -13.19 8.79
C THR A 99 -6.72 -13.76 7.78
N ARG A 100 -7.13 -14.70 6.92
CA ARG A 100 -6.22 -15.33 5.95
C ARG A 100 -6.07 -14.56 4.65
N GLU A 101 -7.14 -13.92 4.19
CA GLU A 101 -7.22 -13.40 2.84
C GLU A 101 -7.59 -11.92 2.84
N LEU A 102 -8.81 -11.59 3.28
CA LEU A 102 -9.41 -10.28 3.02
C LEU A 102 -8.75 -9.17 3.85
N GLY A 103 -8.38 -9.42 5.11
CA GLY A 103 -7.67 -8.45 5.95
C GLY A 103 -6.34 -8.01 5.34
N PRO A 104 -5.42 -8.95 5.02
CA PRO A 104 -4.18 -8.66 4.29
C PRO A 104 -4.40 -7.92 2.97
N VAL A 105 -5.37 -8.36 2.15
CA VAL A 105 -5.66 -7.77 0.85
C VAL A 105 -6.21 -6.34 0.97
N ILE A 106 -7.18 -6.12 1.86
CA ILE A 106 -7.79 -4.79 2.09
C ILE A 106 -6.74 -3.82 2.60
N ALA A 107 -5.99 -4.19 3.65
CA ALA A 107 -4.97 -3.32 4.21
C ALA A 107 -3.87 -3.00 3.17
N GLY A 108 -3.41 -4.00 2.41
CA GLY A 108 -2.41 -3.83 1.37
C GLY A 108 -2.86 -2.91 0.23
N LEU A 109 -4.05 -3.16 -0.33
CA LEU A 109 -4.60 -2.35 -1.43
C LEU A 109 -4.87 -0.90 -0.99
N MET A 110 -5.49 -0.71 0.19
CA MET A 110 -5.81 0.62 0.69
C MET A 110 -4.55 1.41 1.05
N LEU A 111 -3.55 0.76 1.66
CA LEU A 111 -2.25 1.36 1.92
C LEU A 111 -1.55 1.72 0.62
N ALA A 112 -1.46 0.80 -0.34
CA ALA A 112 -0.84 1.05 -1.63
C ALA A 112 -1.50 2.21 -2.37
N GLY A 113 -2.83 2.27 -2.44
CA GLY A 113 -3.54 3.34 -3.13
C GLY A 113 -3.34 4.71 -2.47
N ARG A 114 -3.64 4.82 -1.18
CA ARG A 114 -3.63 6.11 -0.47
C ARG A 114 -2.23 6.61 -0.15
N VAL A 115 -1.35 5.73 0.32
CA VAL A 115 -0.02 6.12 0.80
C VAL A 115 0.92 6.41 -0.36
N SER A 116 0.85 5.66 -1.47
CA SER A 116 1.67 5.95 -2.67
C SER A 116 1.33 7.33 -3.24
N ALA A 117 0.04 7.63 -3.44
CA ALA A 117 -0.40 8.92 -3.95
C ALA A 117 0.04 10.08 -3.04
N SER A 118 -0.09 9.91 -1.72
CA SER A 118 0.36 10.92 -0.74
C SER A 118 1.87 11.13 -0.77
N ILE A 119 2.67 10.06 -0.83
CA ILE A 119 4.14 10.15 -0.88
C ILE A 119 4.60 10.76 -2.20
N SER A 120 4.01 10.34 -3.33
CA SER A 120 4.32 10.88 -4.65
C SER A 120 4.00 12.36 -4.73
N ALA A 121 2.84 12.80 -4.22
CA ALA A 121 2.48 14.21 -4.17
C ALA A 121 3.45 15.02 -3.30
N GLU A 122 3.82 14.50 -2.12
CA GLU A 122 4.77 15.16 -1.22
C GLU A 122 6.17 15.29 -1.86
N ILE A 123 6.69 14.22 -2.45
CA ILE A 123 7.98 14.25 -3.18
C ILE A 123 7.90 15.23 -4.37
N ALA A 124 6.80 15.25 -5.11
CA ALA A 124 6.62 16.17 -6.22
C ALA A 124 6.63 17.63 -5.74
N THR A 125 5.92 17.95 -4.67
CA THR A 125 5.96 19.30 -4.05
C THR A 125 7.35 19.66 -3.58
N MET A 126 8.07 18.74 -2.93
CA MET A 126 9.46 18.96 -2.49
C MET A 126 10.43 19.15 -3.66
N ARG A 127 10.14 18.54 -4.83
CA ARG A 127 10.93 18.74 -6.04
C ARG A 127 10.67 20.11 -6.67
N VAL A 128 9.40 20.52 -6.78
CA VAL A 128 9.02 21.81 -7.37
C VAL A 128 9.48 22.99 -6.49
N THR A 129 9.53 22.80 -5.17
CA THR A 129 10.02 23.80 -4.22
C THR A 129 11.53 23.74 -3.99
N GLU A 130 12.27 22.97 -4.80
CA GLU A 130 13.74 22.80 -4.72
C GLU A 130 14.26 22.27 -3.36
N GLN A 131 13.39 21.78 -2.47
CA GLN A 131 13.77 21.26 -1.16
C GLN A 131 14.67 20.02 -1.28
N ILE A 132 14.49 19.21 -2.34
CA ILE A 132 15.36 18.05 -2.60
C ILE A 132 16.78 18.50 -2.97
N ASP A 133 16.91 19.54 -3.79
CA ASP A 133 18.22 20.07 -4.20
C ASP A 133 18.90 20.77 -3.03
N ALA A 134 18.13 21.45 -2.18
CA ALA A 134 18.64 22.03 -0.93
C ALA A 134 19.23 20.98 0.04
N LEU A 135 18.67 19.76 0.10
CA LEU A 135 19.28 18.68 0.90
C LEU A 135 20.67 18.30 0.37
N VAL A 136 20.82 18.24 -0.96
CA VAL A 136 22.09 17.92 -1.62
C VAL A 136 23.14 19.01 -1.33
N THR A 137 22.78 20.29 -1.38
CA THR A 137 23.69 21.40 -1.06
C THR A 137 24.11 21.40 0.42
N LEU A 138 23.23 20.94 1.30
CA LEU A 138 23.51 20.73 2.73
C LEU A 138 24.25 19.41 3.02
N SER A 139 24.82 18.75 2.00
CA SER A 139 25.54 17.46 2.14
C SER A 139 24.71 16.35 2.79
N THR A 140 23.38 16.44 2.71
CA THR A 140 22.45 15.44 3.25
C THR A 140 21.91 14.59 2.12
N ASN A 141 22.12 13.28 2.20
CA ASN A 141 21.64 12.37 1.15
C ASN A 141 20.08 12.29 1.16
N PRO A 142 19.40 12.72 0.08
CA PRO A 142 17.93 12.74 0.04
C PRO A 142 17.32 11.34 0.07
N MET A 143 18.00 10.31 -0.46
CA MET A 143 17.54 8.92 -0.39
C MET A 143 17.43 8.47 1.08
N LYS A 144 18.44 8.77 1.90
CA LYS A 144 18.47 8.41 3.33
C LYS A 144 17.48 9.21 4.16
N TYR A 145 17.30 10.50 3.88
CA TYR A 145 16.47 11.37 4.70
C TYR A 145 14.97 11.29 4.34
N LEU A 146 14.64 11.12 3.06
CA LEU A 146 13.27 11.18 2.55
C LEU A 146 12.69 9.81 2.21
N VAL A 147 13.41 8.99 1.44
CA VAL A 147 12.86 7.76 0.86
C VAL A 147 12.87 6.64 1.89
N VAL A 148 14.02 6.37 2.50
CA VAL A 148 14.20 5.25 3.45
C VAL A 148 13.19 5.27 4.60
N PRO A 149 12.98 6.37 5.33
CA PRO A 149 12.05 6.39 6.46
C PRO A 149 10.60 6.17 6.04
N ARG A 150 10.19 6.65 4.86
CA ARG A 150 8.82 6.51 4.35
C ARG A 150 8.52 5.08 3.92
N VAL A 151 9.43 4.44 3.18
CA VAL A 151 9.25 3.05 2.75
C VAL A 151 9.27 2.12 3.96
N LEU A 152 10.22 2.29 4.89
CA LEU A 152 10.26 1.50 6.12
C LEU A 152 8.99 1.68 6.95
N ALA A 153 8.53 2.92 7.14
CA ALA A 153 7.31 3.19 7.87
C ALA A 153 6.09 2.53 7.21
N ALA A 154 5.99 2.51 5.88
CA ALA A 154 4.92 1.81 5.17
C ALA A 154 4.98 0.29 5.37
N VAL A 155 6.17 -0.32 5.24
CA VAL A 155 6.39 -1.76 5.43
C VAL A 155 6.07 -2.19 6.86
N ILE A 156 6.50 -1.42 7.86
CA ILE A 156 6.27 -1.72 9.28
C ILE A 156 4.80 -1.46 9.66
N SER A 157 4.17 -0.42 9.11
CA SER A 157 2.76 -0.13 9.39
C SER A 157 1.81 -1.18 8.81
N LEU A 158 2.16 -1.79 7.67
CA LEU A 158 1.28 -2.74 6.99
C LEU A 158 0.81 -3.90 7.89
N PRO A 159 1.66 -4.71 8.55
CA PRO A 159 1.20 -5.81 9.40
C PRO A 159 0.35 -5.32 10.58
N ILE A 160 0.65 -4.15 11.14
CA ILE A 160 -0.15 -3.54 12.22
C ILE A 160 -1.55 -3.20 11.70
N LEU A 161 -1.63 -2.63 10.50
CA LEU A 161 -2.90 -2.29 9.86
C LEU A 161 -3.70 -3.54 9.46
N VAL A 162 -3.04 -4.64 9.07
CA VAL A 162 -3.70 -5.93 8.82
C VAL A 162 -4.39 -6.44 10.08
N ILE A 163 -3.69 -6.47 11.21
CA ILE A 163 -4.25 -6.90 12.50
C ILE A 163 -5.49 -6.06 12.86
N ILE A 164 -5.42 -4.75 12.65
CA ILE A 164 -6.54 -3.85 12.93
C ILE A 164 -7.70 -4.10 11.95
N ALA A 165 -7.41 -4.32 10.66
CA ALA A 165 -8.42 -4.68 9.68
C ALA A 165 -9.12 -5.99 10.05
N ASP A 166 -8.38 -6.99 10.53
CA ASP A 166 -8.94 -8.28 10.96
C ASP A 166 -9.91 -8.11 12.12
N ILE A 167 -9.50 -7.39 13.16
CA ILE A 167 -10.32 -7.11 14.34
C ILE A 167 -11.61 -6.39 13.93
N ILE A 168 -11.49 -5.32 13.14
CA ILE A 168 -12.64 -4.51 12.74
C ILE A 168 -13.55 -5.27 11.76
N GLY A 169 -12.98 -6.08 10.86
CA GLY A 169 -13.74 -6.91 9.92
C GLY A 169 -14.56 -7.98 10.64
N ILE A 170 -13.95 -8.71 11.57
CA ILE A 170 -14.67 -9.68 12.40
C ILE A 170 -15.77 -8.99 13.23
N MET A 171 -15.49 -7.81 13.78
CA MET A 171 -16.48 -7.02 14.50
C MET A 171 -17.67 -6.63 13.60
N GLY A 172 -17.44 -6.24 12.35
CA GLY A 172 -18.50 -5.96 11.38
C GLY A 172 -19.39 -7.18 11.11
N GLY A 173 -18.77 -8.36 10.95
CA GLY A 173 -19.50 -9.62 10.82
C GLY A 173 -20.32 -9.97 12.06
N PHE A 174 -19.77 -9.75 13.25
CA PHE A 174 -20.46 -9.97 14.53
C PHE A 174 -21.70 -9.07 14.70
N VAL A 175 -21.58 -7.78 14.34
CA VAL A 175 -22.71 -6.83 14.45
C VAL A 175 -23.87 -7.27 13.55
N VAL A 176 -23.59 -7.62 12.30
CA VAL A 176 -24.62 -8.11 11.38
C VAL A 176 -25.19 -9.44 11.86
N GLY A 177 -24.33 -10.36 12.30
CA GLY A 177 -24.76 -11.69 12.71
C GLY A 177 -25.61 -11.75 13.97
N THR A 178 -25.57 -10.72 14.83
CA THR A 178 -26.37 -10.66 16.06
C THR A 178 -27.59 -9.75 15.95
N LYS A 179 -27.60 -8.77 15.04
CA LYS A 179 -28.67 -7.77 14.92
C LYS A 179 -29.56 -7.92 13.70
N SER A 180 -29.11 -8.62 12.65
CA SER A 180 -29.83 -8.70 11.37
C SER A 180 -30.18 -10.12 10.93
N LEU A 181 -29.59 -11.13 11.56
CA LEU A 181 -29.87 -12.56 11.34
C LEU A 181 -30.68 -13.07 12.54
#